data_AF-A0A3N5MU44-F1
#
_entry.id   AF-A0A3N5MU44-F1
#
_cell.length_a   1.000
_cell.length_b   1.000
_cell.length_c   1.000
_cell.angle_alpha   90.00
_cell.angle_beta   90.00
_cell.angle_gamma   90.00
#
_symmetry.space_group_name_H-M   'P 1'
#
loop_
_entity.id
_entity.type
_entity.pdbx_description
1 polymer ?
#
loop_
_entity_poly.entity_id
_entity_poly.type
_entity_poly.pdbx_seq_one_letter_code
_entity_poly.pdbx_strand_id
1 'polypeptide(L)'
;VGDYLKHLLAQRVGSHPFVGEVRGMGQMLAIEFVADKAPRRFFHAKASAHRLVSAKALEFGVLTRALPFIDVNSFSPPLNMTRSDAEEAVERYGKALDAVTPELARLADKAA
;
A
#
# COMPACT_ATOMS: atom_id res chain seq x y z
N VAL A 1 10.55 -13.22 -9.46
CA VAL A 1 10.08 -11.83 -9.54
C VAL A 1 9.60 -11.32 -8.18
N GLY A 2 9.01 -12.16 -7.34
CA GLY A 2 8.54 -11.78 -5.99
C GLY A 2 9.49 -10.93 -5.14
N ASP A 3 10.71 -11.39 -4.90
CA ASP A 3 11.68 -10.60 -4.11
C ASP A 3 12.05 -9.27 -4.77
N TYR A 4 12.07 -9.24 -6.10
CA TYR A 4 12.28 -8.02 -6.88
C TYR A 4 11.10 -7.05 -6.72
N LEU A 5 9.86 -7.53 -6.83
CA LEU A 5 8.65 -6.74 -6.58
C LEU A 5 8.62 -6.19 -5.14
N LYS A 6 8.97 -7.02 -4.15
CA LYS A 6 9.08 -6.59 -2.75
C LYS A 6 10.11 -5.47 -2.57
N HIS A 7 11.27 -5.60 -3.22
CA HIS A 7 12.30 -4.58 -3.19
C HIS A 7 11.81 -3.26 -3.81
N LEU A 8 11.18 -3.31 -4.98
CA LEU A 8 10.60 -2.12 -5.62
C LEU A 8 9.52 -1.47 -4.76
N LEU A 9 8.60 -2.23 -4.18
CA LEU A 9 7.60 -1.71 -3.25
C LEU A 9 8.23 -1.02 -2.04
N ALA A 10 9.22 -1.67 -1.41
CA ALA A 10 9.92 -1.09 -0.27
C ALA A 10 10.65 0.21 -0.64
N GLN A 11 11.26 0.29 -1.84
CA GLN A 11 11.90 1.51 -2.32
C GLN A 11 10.90 2.62 -2.65
N ARG A 12 9.79 2.28 -3.33
CA ARG A 12 8.85 3.28 -3.85
C ARG A 12 7.91 3.86 -2.79
N VAL A 13 7.48 3.04 -1.84
CA VAL A 13 6.48 3.44 -0.84
C VAL A 13 6.93 3.24 0.61
N GLY A 14 8.05 2.56 0.86
CA GLY A 14 8.48 2.23 2.22
C GLY A 14 8.86 3.44 3.08
N SER A 15 9.21 4.58 2.48
CA SER A 15 9.46 5.85 3.20
C SER A 15 8.20 6.71 3.38
N HIS A 16 7.07 6.31 2.81
CA HIS A 16 5.83 7.09 2.88
C HIS A 16 5.33 7.22 4.34
N PRO A 17 4.85 8.40 4.77
CA PRO A 17 4.50 8.66 6.17
C PRO A 17 3.41 7.72 6.70
N PHE A 18 2.48 7.31 5.84
CA PHE A 18 1.39 6.42 6.20
C PHE A 18 1.65 4.93 5.89
N VAL A 19 2.88 4.56 5.51
CA VAL A 19 3.28 3.15 5.31
C VAL A 19 4.13 2.71 6.50
N GLY A 20 3.57 1.78 7.28
CA GLY A 20 4.23 1.20 8.44
C GLY A 20 5.23 0.12 8.05
N GLU A 21 4.82 -0.79 7.18
CA GLU A 21 5.64 -1.94 6.79
C GLU A 21 5.29 -2.45 5.39
N VAL A 22 6.33 -2.86 4.64
CA VAL A 22 6.21 -3.66 3.42
C VAL A 22 6.77 -5.05 3.72
N ARG A 23 5.93 -6.09 3.70
CA ARG A 23 6.28 -7.46 4.11
C ARG A 23 5.77 -8.51 3.13
N GLY A 24 6.20 -9.76 3.33
CA GLY A 24 5.80 -10.91 2.52
C GLY A 24 6.98 -11.66 1.88
N MET A 25 6.66 -12.65 1.07
CA MET A 25 7.58 -13.58 0.42
C MET A 25 7.03 -14.01 -0.95
N GLY A 26 7.92 -14.13 -1.95
CA GLY A 26 7.51 -14.51 -3.30
C GLY A 26 6.49 -13.52 -3.87
N GLN A 27 5.46 -14.03 -4.56
CA GLN A 27 4.39 -13.18 -5.13
C GLN A 27 3.31 -12.83 -4.11
N MET A 28 3.47 -13.11 -2.81
CA MET A 28 2.51 -12.74 -1.77
C MET A 28 3.10 -11.67 -0.87
N LEU A 29 2.72 -10.42 -1.12
CA LEU A 29 3.24 -9.24 -0.44
C LEU A 29 2.11 -8.42 0.19
N ALA A 30 2.45 -7.60 1.17
CA ALA A 30 1.51 -6.79 1.90
C ALA A 30 2.11 -5.43 2.27
N ILE A 31 1.28 -4.40 2.22
CA ILE A 31 1.62 -3.03 2.63
C ILE A 31 0.66 -2.65 3.74
N GLU A 32 1.20 -2.42 4.93
CA GLU A 32 0.46 -2.00 6.11
C GLU A 32 0.45 -0.50 6.27
N PHE A 33 -0.74 0.04 6.53
CA PHE A 33 -0.94 1.47 6.73
C PHE A 33 -1.04 1.82 8.20
N VAL A 34 -0.42 2.94 8.56
CA VAL A 34 -0.41 3.51 9.91
C VAL A 34 -0.75 4.99 9.82
N ALA A 35 -1.41 5.53 10.83
CA ALA A 35 -1.70 6.97 10.94
C ALA A 35 -0.45 7.76 11.32
N ASP A 36 0.49 7.14 12.03
CA ASP A 36 1.80 7.68 12.35
C ASP A 36 2.82 6.55 12.38
N LYS A 37 3.99 6.78 11.79
CA LYS A 37 5.07 5.80 11.72
C LYS A 37 5.91 5.77 12.99
N ALA A 38 6.03 6.92 13.67
CA ALA A 38 6.83 7.09 14.88
C ALA A 38 6.28 8.26 15.72
N PRO A 39 5.42 7.99 16.73
CA PRO A 39 5.06 6.69 17.30
C PRO A 39 4.21 5.83 16.36
N ARG A 40 4.46 4.51 16.29
CA ARG A 40 3.69 3.57 15.43
C ARG A 40 2.22 3.51 15.89
N ARG A 41 1.37 4.35 15.31
CA ARG A 41 -0.06 4.50 15.63
C ARG A 41 -0.89 4.08 14.43
N PHE A 42 -1.86 3.19 14.66
CA PHE A 42 -2.76 2.74 13.61
C PHE A 42 -3.87 3.75 13.34
N PHE A 43 -4.47 3.67 12.14
CA PHE A 43 -5.71 4.39 11.87
C PHE A 43 -6.84 3.87 12.76
N HIS A 44 -7.83 4.72 13.01
CA HIS A 44 -9.05 4.28 13.66
C HIS A 44 -9.77 3.23 12.79
N ALA A 45 -10.30 2.15 13.38
CA ALA A 45 -10.88 1.03 12.63
C ALA A 45 -11.99 1.43 11.64
N LYS A 46 -12.71 2.52 11.90
CA LYS A 46 -13.76 3.05 10.99
C LYS A 46 -13.21 3.87 9.82
N ALA A 47 -11.94 4.29 9.86
CA ALA A 47 -11.33 5.15 8.84
C ALA A 47 -11.12 4.43 7.50
N SER A 48 -10.92 3.11 7.53
CA SER A 48 -10.77 2.26 6.34
C SER A 48 -9.70 2.76 5.35
N ALA A 49 -8.54 3.20 5.87
CA ALA A 49 -7.48 3.84 5.07
C ALA A 49 -7.02 2.96 3.89
N HIS A 50 -6.79 1.67 4.15
CA HIS A 50 -6.46 0.66 3.15
C HIS A 50 -7.48 0.58 1.98
N ARG A 51 -8.78 0.73 2.26
CA ARG A 51 -9.82 0.72 1.21
C ARG A 51 -9.72 1.93 0.31
N LEU A 52 -9.42 3.10 0.87
CA LEU A 52 -9.23 4.32 0.12
C LEU A 52 -8.01 4.21 -0.82
N VAL A 53 -6.89 3.69 -0.31
CA VAL A 53 -5.69 3.43 -1.13
C VAL A 53 -5.99 2.39 -2.21
N SER A 54 -6.69 1.31 -1.87
CA SER A 54 -7.08 0.26 -2.83
C SER A 54 -7.98 0.80 -3.95
N ALA A 55 -8.94 1.67 -3.63
CA ALA A 55 -9.80 2.31 -4.61
C ALA A 55 -9.01 3.26 -5.51
N LYS A 56 -8.11 4.07 -4.93
CA LYS A 56 -7.25 4.96 -5.72
C LYS A 56 -6.29 4.15 -6.61
N ALA A 57 -5.71 3.07 -6.11
CA ALA A 57 -4.85 2.19 -6.90
C ALA A 57 -5.58 1.63 -8.13
N LEU A 58 -6.86 1.28 -7.99
CA LEU A 58 -7.68 0.81 -9.11
C LEU A 58 -7.87 1.88 -10.18
N GLU A 59 -8.09 3.16 -9.80
CA GLU A 59 -8.14 4.28 -10.75
C GLU A 59 -6.83 4.44 -11.54
N PHE A 60 -5.70 4.08 -10.93
CA PHE A 60 -4.37 4.06 -11.56
C PHE A 60 -4.04 2.74 -12.27
N GLY A 61 -5.01 1.83 -12.41
CA GLY A 61 -4.85 0.57 -13.14
C GLY A 61 -4.14 -0.55 -12.35
N VAL A 62 -4.08 -0.45 -11.03
CA VAL A 62 -3.50 -1.49 -10.15
C VAL A 62 -4.56 -2.05 -9.22
N LEU A 63 -4.98 -3.28 -9.49
CA LEU A 63 -5.89 -3.99 -8.60
C LEU A 63 -5.12 -4.55 -7.39
N THR A 64 -5.41 -4.01 -6.22
CA THR A 64 -4.97 -4.58 -4.93
C THR A 64 -6.20 -4.99 -4.13
N ARG A 65 -6.01 -5.85 -3.12
CA ARG A 65 -7.08 -6.19 -2.18
C ARG A 65 -6.81 -5.53 -0.84
N ALA A 66 -7.69 -4.62 -0.44
CA ALA A 66 -7.86 -4.20 0.94
C ALA A 66 -8.31 -5.40 1.79
N LEU A 67 -7.46 -5.90 2.68
CA LEU A 67 -7.76 -7.06 3.52
C LEU A 67 -8.85 -6.73 4.55
N PRO A 68 -9.73 -7.67 4.89
CA PRO A 68 -10.73 -7.44 5.92
C PRO A 68 -10.06 -7.34 7.30
N PHE A 69 -10.61 -6.48 8.16
CA PHE A 69 -10.25 -6.31 9.58
C PHE A 69 -8.86 -5.73 9.89
N ILE A 70 -8.00 -5.51 8.89
CA ILE A 70 -6.66 -4.91 9.07
C ILE A 70 -6.39 -3.88 7.96
N ASP A 71 -5.74 -2.77 8.30
CA ASP A 71 -5.39 -1.72 7.34
C ASP A 71 -4.20 -2.14 6.44
N VAL A 72 -4.46 -3.10 5.55
CA VAL A 72 -3.43 -3.70 4.68
C VAL A 72 -3.95 -3.85 3.26
N ASN A 73 -3.12 -3.50 2.28
CA ASN A 73 -3.30 -3.93 0.89
C ASN A 73 -2.41 -5.13 0.60
N SER A 74 -2.99 -6.22 0.08
CA SER A 74 -2.25 -7.38 -0.39
C SER A 74 -1.97 -7.30 -1.90
N PHE A 75 -0.76 -7.72 -2.28
CA PHE A 75 -0.32 -7.97 -3.65
C PHE A 75 -0.15 -9.48 -3.82
N SER A 76 -0.93 -10.06 -4.73
CA SER A 76 -0.85 -11.47 -5.11
C SER A 76 -0.92 -11.64 -6.64
N PRO A 77 0.01 -11.02 -7.41
CA PRO A 77 -0.03 -11.08 -8.86
C PRO A 77 0.18 -12.51 -9.39
N PRO A 78 -0.23 -12.77 -10.65
CA PRO A 78 0.04 -14.03 -11.34
C PRO A 78 1.53 -14.44 -11.30
N LEU A 79 1.79 -15.75 -11.33
CA LEU A 79 3.17 -16.28 -11.27
C LEU A 79 3.98 -16.02 -12.54
N ASN A 80 3.32 -15.69 -13.65
CA ASN A 80 3.95 -15.31 -14.92
C ASN A 80 4.28 -13.80 -15.01
N MET A 81 4.13 -13.03 -13.93
CA MET A 81 4.48 -11.61 -13.89
C MET A 81 5.96 -11.39 -14.25
N THR A 82 6.23 -10.47 -15.16
CA THR A 82 7.59 -10.07 -15.55
C THR A 82 8.13 -8.97 -14.63
N ARG A 83 9.43 -8.63 -14.77
CA ARG A 83 10.02 -7.50 -14.04
C ARG A 83 9.43 -6.16 -14.51
N SER A 84 9.19 -6.00 -15.81
CA SER A 84 8.57 -4.80 -16.37
C SER A 84 7.15 -4.60 -15.82
N ASP A 85 6.35 -5.67 -15.71
CA ASP A 85 5.02 -5.59 -15.09
C ASP A 85 5.12 -5.12 -13.63
N ALA A 86 6.14 -5.60 -12.90
CA ALA A 86 6.37 -5.22 -11.50
C ALA A 86 6.76 -3.73 -11.38
N GLU A 87 7.66 -3.24 -12.22
CA GLU A 87 8.05 -1.83 -12.28
C GLU A 87 6.85 -0.93 -12.58
N GLU A 88 6.05 -1.27 -13.60
CA GLU A 88 4.84 -0.54 -13.97
C GLU A 88 3.79 -0.53 -12.85
N ALA A 89 3.51 -1.69 -12.24
CA ALA A 89 2.55 -1.81 -11.16
C ALA A 89 2.98 -1.02 -9.93
N VAL A 90 4.26 -1.09 -9.55
CA VAL A 90 4.78 -0.37 -8.38
C VAL A 90 4.75 1.14 -8.61
N GLU A 91 5.12 1.62 -9.79
CA GLU A 91 5.10 3.06 -10.06
C GLU A 91 3.66 3.61 -10.09
N ARG A 92 2.73 2.90 -10.72
CA ARG A 92 1.30 3.28 -10.71
C ARG A 92 0.72 3.26 -9.30
N TYR A 93 1.05 2.24 -8.51
CA TYR A 93 0.61 2.16 -7.12
C TYR A 93 1.19 3.29 -6.27
N GLY A 94 2.48 3.61 -6.45
CA GLY A 94 3.13 4.74 -5.80
C GLY A 94 2.44 6.06 -6.12
N LYS A 95 2.12 6.33 -7.39
CA LYS A 95 1.37 7.53 -7.79
C LYS A 95 -0.02 7.59 -7.17
N ALA A 96 -0.71 6.45 -7.08
CA ALA A 96 -2.00 6.37 -6.41
C ALA A 96 -1.90 6.69 -4.91
N LEU A 97 -0.84 6.20 -4.26
CA LEU A 97 -0.57 6.48 -2.85
C LEU A 97 -0.26 7.98 -2.62
N ASP A 98 0.57 8.57 -3.48
CA ASP A 98 0.87 10.01 -3.43
C ASP A 98 -0.42 10.84 -3.62
N ALA A 99 -1.27 10.45 -4.58
CA ALA A 99 -2.52 11.14 -4.89
C ALA A 99 -3.55 11.08 -3.74
N VAL A 100 -3.59 9.99 -2.97
CA VAL A 100 -4.53 9.79 -1.85
C VAL A 100 -3.98 10.27 -0.50
N THR A 101 -2.74 10.76 -0.48
CA THR A 101 -2.07 11.23 0.73
C THR A 101 -2.84 12.33 1.48
N PRO A 102 -3.44 13.35 0.81
CA PRO A 102 -4.21 14.38 1.50
C PRO A 102 -5.40 13.82 2.30
N GLU A 103 -6.10 12.82 1.77
CA GLU A 103 -7.21 12.16 2.45
C GLU A 103 -6.72 11.28 3.61
N LEU A 104 -5.59 10.59 3.43
CA LEU A 104 -4.97 9.82 4.52
C LEU A 104 -4.57 10.73 5.69
N ALA A 105 -4.03 11.92 5.42
CA ALA A 105 -3.71 12.90 6.46
C ALA A 105 -4.97 13.32 7.24
N ARG A 106 -6.08 13.61 6.53
CA ARG A 106 -7.35 13.95 7.18
C ARG A 106 -7.93 12.81 8.02
N LEU A 107 -7.69 11.55 7.64
CA LEU A 107 -8.09 10.40 8.44
C LEU A 107 -7.19 10.22 9.68
N ALA A 108 -5.89 10.50 9.55
CA ALA A 108 -4.93 10.41 10.65
C ALA A 108 -5.19 11.45 11.75
N ASP A 109 -5.60 12.66 11.36
CA ASP A 109 -5.96 13.77 12.27
C ASP A 109 -7.26 13.47 13.04
N LYS A 110 -8.24 12.83 12.40
CA LYS A 110 -9.50 12.42 13.05
C LYS A 110 -9.35 11.20 13.98
N ALA A 111 -8.19 10.55 13.95
CA ALA A 111 -7.86 9.40 14.80
C ALA A 111 -7.07 9.81 16.06
N ALA A 112 -6.78 11.10 16.24
CA ALA A 112 -6.32 11.69 17.49
C ALA A 112 -7.52 12.08 18.36
#